data_AF-A0A940YTB3-F1
#
_entry.id   AF-A0A940YTB3-F1
#
_cell.length_a   1.000
_cell.length_b   1.000
_cell.length_c   1.000
_cell.angle_alpha   90.00
_cell.angle_beta   90.00
_cell.angle_gamma   90.00
#
_symmetry.space_group_name_H-M   'P 1'
#
loop_
_entity.id
_entity.type
_entity.pdbx_description
1 polymer ?
#
loop_
_entity_poly.entity_id
_entity_poly.type
_entity_poly.pdbx_seq_one_letter_code
_entity_poly.pdbx_strand_id
1 'polypeptide(L)'
;MDLPRPELALVPRPRHLSPRPGRFRLDATTRLRITPGTEPAATLLRSYLTPATGPRLPHADDGTLVLTLDATLGPRLGDEGYGLTVDPTGVLLRAAHPTGLLRGVQTLRQLLPAQALSGRPLPLPYVDLPALEITDRPRHPWRGAMLDVARHFQPVSYLRRYVELLALHKLNVLHLHLTDDQGWRMPVTAYPRLTEVGGRRAQSMTGPAGSDRFDGVPHAGSYTRAELTDLIGFAAERGVRVVPEIALPGHVRAALAAHPELGNDPDRALTVWTGWGVCENVLGVGDHVLDFFRTVLDEVMDVFPSPYLHIGGDECPTGEWERSPAAIARAFREGLPGPHQLHSWFLGRIAGHLLDAGRRPVAWAENDTTLPPECTVMSWRDPAHAWAAARRGHDVVHADHRTTYFDYARGTGPSEPPAQPGVIVDLRTAYGVDLAPPVPDPRAEARVLGAQGQLWTEFVSTPEHLEYLAFPRLCALADRVWHPTADWRDFRARLAGHRARLDALRVPHDTPPAQSPSRALTSPNLPR
;
A
#
# COMPACT_ATOMS: atom_id res chain seq x y z
N MET A 1 37.51 -4.27 -0.15
CA MET A 1 36.20 -4.73 0.34
C MET A 1 35.25 -4.54 -0.82
N ASP A 2 34.98 -5.61 -1.55
CA ASP A 2 34.28 -5.55 -2.83
C ASP A 2 32.87 -4.99 -2.65
N LEU A 3 32.57 -3.90 -3.35
CA LEU A 3 31.19 -3.47 -3.55
C LEU A 3 30.42 -4.67 -4.12
N PRO A 4 29.15 -4.90 -3.72
CA PRO A 4 28.34 -5.94 -4.34
C PRO A 4 28.39 -5.73 -5.85
N ARG A 5 28.69 -6.80 -6.60
CA ARG A 5 28.65 -6.75 -8.07
C ARG A 5 27.31 -6.11 -8.46
N PRO A 6 27.26 -5.10 -9.34
CA PRO A 6 26.00 -4.40 -9.67
C PRO A 6 24.86 -5.34 -10.11
N GLU A 7 25.20 -6.50 -10.64
CA GLU A 7 24.28 -7.59 -11.02
C GLU A 7 23.59 -8.29 -9.82
N LEU A 8 24.16 -8.23 -8.62
CA LEU A 8 23.63 -8.81 -7.37
C LEU A 8 23.08 -7.75 -6.40
N ALA A 9 22.82 -6.53 -6.89
CA ALA A 9 22.22 -5.43 -6.16
C ALA A 9 20.71 -5.65 -5.93
N LEU A 10 20.35 -6.75 -5.25
CA LEU A 10 18.97 -7.16 -5.01
C LEU A 10 18.35 -6.41 -3.84
N VAL A 11 17.14 -5.90 -4.02
CA VAL A 11 16.35 -5.22 -2.98
C VAL A 11 14.91 -5.73 -3.03
N PRO A 12 14.41 -6.43 -2.00
CA PRO A 12 15.07 -6.73 -0.72
C PRO A 12 16.19 -7.78 -0.83
N ARG A 13 17.09 -7.80 0.16
CA ARG A 13 18.13 -8.81 0.33
C ARG A 13 17.52 -10.21 0.53
N PRO A 14 17.92 -11.22 -0.27
CA PRO A 14 17.52 -12.59 -0.01
C PRO A 14 18.10 -13.14 1.29
N ARG A 15 17.37 -14.04 1.97
CA ARG A 15 17.84 -14.72 3.20
C ARG A 15 19.19 -15.40 3.02
N HIS A 16 19.33 -16.16 1.93
CA HIS A 16 20.58 -16.80 1.54
C HIS A 16 20.81 -16.62 0.05
N LEU A 17 22.01 -16.18 -0.30
CA LEU A 17 22.49 -16.05 -1.68
C LEU A 17 23.94 -16.54 -1.74
N SER A 18 24.21 -17.49 -2.63
CA SER A 18 25.54 -18.03 -2.89
C SER A 18 25.89 -17.86 -4.37
N PRO A 19 26.80 -16.93 -4.73
CA PRO A 19 27.27 -16.81 -6.10
C PRO A 19 28.03 -18.08 -6.54
N ARG A 20 27.82 -18.51 -7.77
CA ARG A 20 28.53 -19.63 -8.39
C ARG A 20 29.32 -19.16 -9.63
N PRO A 21 30.36 -19.88 -10.06
CA PRO A 21 31.04 -19.58 -11.32
C PRO A 21 30.12 -19.83 -12.52
N GLY A 22 30.28 -19.01 -13.57
CA GLY A 22 29.55 -19.17 -14.83
C GLY A 22 28.30 -18.32 -14.96
N ARG A 23 27.62 -18.49 -16.09
CA ARG A 23 26.42 -17.74 -16.48
C ARG A 23 25.47 -18.65 -17.27
N PHE A 24 24.17 -18.44 -17.11
CA PHE A 24 23.15 -19.04 -17.96
C PHE A 24 22.79 -18.04 -19.07
N ARG A 25 22.79 -18.48 -20.33
CA ARG A 25 22.36 -17.65 -21.46
C ARG A 25 20.87 -17.81 -21.72
N LEU A 26 20.13 -16.74 -21.49
CA LEU A 26 18.71 -16.61 -21.85
C LEU A 26 18.61 -16.05 -23.27
N ASP A 27 18.13 -16.84 -24.22
CA ASP A 27 17.99 -16.47 -25.64
C ASP A 27 16.77 -17.12 -26.29
N ALA A 28 16.60 -16.95 -27.61
CA ALA A 28 15.42 -17.44 -28.34
C ALA A 28 15.27 -18.97 -28.34
N THR A 29 16.32 -19.71 -28.01
CA THR A 29 16.31 -21.17 -27.88
C THR A 29 15.89 -21.64 -26.49
N THR A 30 15.89 -20.75 -25.49
CA THR A 30 15.44 -21.10 -24.14
C THR A 30 13.97 -21.54 -24.16
N ARG A 31 13.69 -22.63 -23.46
CA ARG A 31 12.36 -23.21 -23.28
C ARG A 31 12.00 -23.24 -21.80
N LEU A 32 10.73 -23.02 -21.51
CA LEU A 32 10.19 -23.02 -20.16
C LEU A 32 9.48 -24.35 -19.90
N ARG A 33 9.88 -25.08 -18.85
CA ARG A 33 9.14 -26.21 -18.31
C ARG A 33 8.31 -25.73 -17.12
N ILE A 34 7.01 -26.02 -17.14
CA ILE A 34 6.10 -25.75 -16.02
C ILE A 34 5.52 -27.05 -15.48
N THR A 35 5.28 -27.13 -14.17
CA THR A 35 4.44 -28.17 -13.55
C THR A 35 3.04 -27.61 -13.25
N PRO A 36 2.01 -28.47 -13.05
CA PRO A 36 0.66 -28.00 -12.71
C PRO A 36 0.66 -27.02 -11.53
N GLY A 37 -0.11 -25.94 -11.65
CA GLY A 37 -0.23 -24.88 -10.64
C GLY A 37 0.82 -23.75 -10.76
N THR A 38 1.74 -23.83 -11.73
CA THR A 38 2.76 -22.80 -11.97
C THR A 38 2.42 -21.83 -13.10
N GLU A 39 1.25 -22.01 -13.73
CA GLU A 39 0.77 -21.22 -14.86
C GLU A 39 0.74 -19.71 -14.57
N PRO A 40 0.25 -19.22 -13.40
CA PRO A 40 0.27 -17.79 -13.11
C PRO A 40 1.69 -17.20 -13.08
N ALA A 41 2.64 -17.90 -12.44
CA ALA A 41 4.02 -17.47 -12.37
C ALA A 41 4.71 -17.50 -13.74
N ALA A 42 4.40 -18.50 -14.57
CA ALA A 42 4.87 -18.59 -15.95
C ALA A 42 4.39 -17.42 -16.81
N THR A 43 3.11 -17.07 -16.69
CA THR A 43 2.52 -15.91 -17.38
C THR A 43 3.18 -14.60 -16.94
N LEU A 44 3.36 -14.40 -15.63
CA LEU A 44 4.03 -13.21 -15.10
C LEU A 44 5.49 -13.13 -15.59
N LEU A 45 6.23 -14.24 -15.51
CA LEU A 45 7.62 -14.31 -15.99
C LEU A 45 7.73 -13.92 -17.47
N ARG A 46 6.85 -14.48 -18.32
CA ARG A 46 6.78 -14.14 -19.75
C ARG A 46 6.47 -12.67 -19.96
N SER A 47 5.56 -12.07 -19.20
CA SER A 47 5.22 -10.65 -19.33
C SER A 47 6.41 -9.71 -19.02
N TYR A 48 7.32 -10.13 -18.14
CA TYR A 48 8.52 -9.35 -17.82
C TYR A 48 9.69 -9.59 -18.77
N LEU A 49 9.89 -10.84 -19.21
CA LEU A 49 11.03 -11.19 -20.04
C LEU A 49 10.82 -10.86 -21.51
N THR A 50 9.64 -11.14 -22.06
CA THR A 50 9.40 -11.05 -23.52
C THR A 50 9.66 -9.64 -24.08
N PRO A 51 9.18 -8.54 -23.45
CA PRO A 51 9.36 -7.19 -24.02
C PRO A 51 10.83 -6.77 -24.14
N ALA A 52 11.66 -7.19 -23.20
CA ALA A 52 13.06 -6.78 -23.13
C ALA A 52 14.02 -7.74 -23.82
N THR A 53 13.77 -9.05 -23.69
CA THR A 53 14.74 -10.06 -24.12
C THR A 53 14.43 -10.61 -25.50
N GLY A 54 13.16 -10.64 -25.92
CA GLY A 54 12.70 -11.24 -27.19
C GLY A 54 12.11 -12.66 -27.07
N PRO A 55 12.70 -13.61 -26.31
CA PRO A 55 12.16 -14.96 -26.13
C PRO A 55 10.75 -14.96 -25.55
N ARG A 56 9.86 -15.71 -26.20
CA ARG A 56 8.49 -15.97 -25.72
C ARG A 56 8.43 -17.07 -24.65
N LEU A 57 9.54 -17.75 -24.41
CA LEU A 57 9.66 -18.90 -23.51
C LEU A 57 8.54 -19.93 -23.74
N PRO A 58 8.46 -20.54 -24.94
CA PRO A 58 7.45 -21.54 -25.21
C PRO A 58 7.65 -22.76 -24.28
N HIS A 59 6.55 -23.45 -23.99
CA HIS A 59 6.56 -24.64 -23.16
C HIS A 59 7.36 -25.77 -23.82
N ALA A 60 8.19 -26.48 -23.06
CA ALA A 60 8.78 -27.76 -23.44
C ALA A 60 9.05 -28.60 -22.18
N ASP A 61 8.79 -29.91 -22.26
CA ASP A 61 8.94 -30.81 -21.10
C ASP A 61 10.41 -31.01 -20.68
N ASP A 62 11.35 -30.77 -21.60
CA ASP A 62 12.79 -30.75 -21.41
C ASP A 62 13.37 -29.33 -21.30
N GLY A 63 12.52 -28.32 -21.06
CA GLY A 63 12.93 -26.93 -20.97
C GLY A 63 13.96 -26.66 -19.87
N THR A 64 14.97 -25.84 -20.19
CA THR A 64 16.09 -25.51 -19.29
C THR A 64 15.77 -24.46 -18.24
N LEU A 65 14.70 -23.68 -18.42
CA LEU A 65 14.13 -22.85 -17.37
C LEU A 65 12.93 -23.57 -16.79
N VAL A 66 12.94 -23.90 -15.51
CA VAL A 66 11.95 -24.75 -14.86
C VAL A 66 11.24 -23.99 -13.74
N LEU A 67 9.91 -23.96 -13.78
CA LEU A 67 9.06 -23.54 -12.66
C LEU A 67 8.36 -24.77 -12.08
N THR A 68 8.49 -24.98 -10.77
CA THR A 68 7.86 -26.15 -10.14
C THR A 68 7.35 -25.88 -8.73
N LEU A 69 6.25 -26.55 -8.36
CA LEU A 69 5.78 -26.60 -6.98
C LEU A 69 6.34 -27.84 -6.28
N ASP A 70 6.91 -27.62 -5.09
CA ASP A 70 7.46 -28.65 -4.23
C ASP A 70 6.92 -28.44 -2.81
N ALA A 71 5.86 -29.17 -2.47
CA ALA A 71 5.19 -29.07 -1.19
C ALA A 71 6.11 -29.39 0.00
N THR A 72 7.21 -30.13 -0.21
CA THR A 72 8.17 -30.45 0.85
C THR A 72 8.93 -29.22 1.35
N LEU A 73 8.92 -28.12 0.59
CA LEU A 73 9.49 -26.84 0.99
C LEU A 73 8.62 -26.08 2.01
N GLY A 74 7.32 -26.39 2.10
CA GLY A 74 6.33 -25.64 2.88
C GLY A 74 6.72 -25.47 4.35
N PRO A 75 7.05 -26.54 5.10
CA PRO A 75 7.43 -26.46 6.51
C PRO A 75 8.64 -25.54 6.78
N ARG A 76 9.52 -25.34 5.79
CA ARG A 76 10.73 -24.52 5.95
C ARG A 76 10.59 -23.11 5.38
N LEU A 77 9.87 -22.96 4.27
CA LEU A 77 9.83 -21.73 3.48
C LEU A 77 8.50 -20.98 3.59
N GLY A 78 7.43 -21.63 4.05
CA GLY A 78 6.08 -21.07 4.13
C GLY A 78 5.48 -20.76 2.76
N ASP A 79 4.41 -19.98 2.76
CA ASP A 79 3.59 -19.71 1.57
C ASP A 79 4.28 -18.83 0.51
N GLU A 80 5.21 -17.98 0.95
CA GLU A 80 5.86 -16.98 0.09
C GLU A 80 7.34 -17.27 -0.17
N GLY A 81 7.89 -18.35 0.40
CA GLY A 81 9.29 -18.69 0.23
C GLY A 81 9.57 -19.51 -1.03
N TYR A 82 10.80 -19.40 -1.54
CA TYR A 82 11.23 -20.05 -2.78
C TYR A 82 12.72 -20.39 -2.77
N GLY A 83 13.08 -21.33 -3.63
CA GLY A 83 14.46 -21.62 -4.01
C GLY A 83 14.69 -21.29 -5.47
N LEU A 84 15.81 -20.62 -5.78
CA LEU A 84 16.22 -20.29 -7.14
C LEU A 84 17.66 -20.78 -7.36
N THR A 85 17.87 -21.60 -8.38
CA THR A 85 19.19 -22.05 -8.82
C THR A 85 19.39 -21.60 -10.27
N VAL A 86 20.55 -21.01 -10.54
CA VAL A 86 21.00 -20.62 -11.89
C VAL A 86 22.38 -21.24 -12.07
N ASP A 87 22.56 -22.01 -13.14
CA ASP A 87 23.85 -22.58 -13.53
C ASP A 87 24.00 -22.54 -15.07
N PRO A 88 25.17 -22.86 -15.65
CA PRO A 88 25.35 -22.77 -17.10
C PRO A 88 24.40 -23.64 -17.95
N THR A 89 23.74 -24.63 -17.35
CA THR A 89 22.85 -25.57 -18.03
C THR A 89 21.37 -25.21 -17.88
N GLY A 90 20.99 -24.46 -16.84
CA GLY A 90 19.59 -24.13 -16.61
C GLY A 90 19.30 -23.18 -15.46
N VAL A 91 17.99 -22.93 -15.29
CA VAL A 91 17.40 -22.15 -14.21
C VAL A 91 16.28 -22.97 -13.58
N LEU A 92 16.33 -23.17 -12.27
CA LEU A 92 15.26 -23.83 -11.51
C LEU A 92 14.70 -22.86 -10.47
N LEU A 93 13.42 -22.51 -10.60
CA LEU A 93 12.67 -21.78 -9.58
C LEU A 93 11.58 -22.69 -9.01
N ARG A 94 11.64 -22.92 -7.70
CA ARG A 94 10.72 -23.80 -6.98
C ARG A 94 10.19 -23.17 -5.71
N ALA A 95 8.95 -23.48 -5.35
CA ALA A 95 8.31 -23.02 -4.12
C ALA A 95 7.26 -24.03 -3.63
N ALA A 96 6.84 -23.93 -2.38
CA ALA A 96 5.75 -24.75 -1.87
C ALA A 96 4.38 -24.33 -2.43
N HIS A 97 4.21 -23.02 -2.64
CA HIS A 97 2.96 -22.41 -3.09
C HIS A 97 3.21 -21.42 -4.25
N PRO A 98 2.19 -21.14 -5.08
CA PRO A 98 2.31 -20.23 -6.22
C PRO A 98 2.86 -18.84 -5.84
N THR A 99 2.49 -18.29 -4.68
CA THR A 99 2.97 -16.97 -4.24
C THR A 99 4.49 -16.94 -4.08
N GLY A 100 5.12 -18.01 -3.59
CA GLY A 100 6.58 -18.12 -3.55
C GLY A 100 7.23 -18.04 -4.94
N LEU A 101 6.62 -18.64 -5.96
CA LEU A 101 7.09 -18.50 -7.35
C LEU A 101 6.98 -17.05 -7.83
N LEU A 102 5.90 -16.33 -7.50
CA LEU A 102 5.78 -14.90 -7.85
C LEU A 102 6.92 -14.06 -7.23
N ARG A 103 7.33 -14.37 -5.99
CA ARG A 103 8.49 -13.72 -5.34
C ARG A 103 9.80 -14.05 -6.06
N GLY A 104 9.97 -15.31 -6.46
CA GLY A 104 11.13 -15.75 -7.24
C GLY A 104 11.21 -15.11 -8.63
N VAL A 105 10.08 -14.92 -9.31
CA VAL A 105 10.01 -14.21 -10.59
C VAL A 105 10.50 -12.77 -10.46
N GLN A 106 10.19 -12.08 -9.35
CA GLN A 106 10.70 -10.72 -9.11
C GLN A 106 12.21 -10.71 -8.86
N THR A 107 12.76 -11.75 -8.22
CA THR A 107 14.21 -11.91 -8.08
C THR A 107 14.88 -12.17 -9.42
N LEU A 108 14.32 -13.05 -10.26
CA LEU A 108 14.77 -13.25 -11.65
C LEU A 108 14.73 -11.94 -12.44
N ARG A 109 13.65 -11.16 -12.31
CA ARG A 109 13.51 -9.83 -12.93
C ARG A 109 14.63 -8.89 -12.48
N GLN A 110 14.99 -8.90 -11.20
CA GLN A 110 16.11 -8.09 -10.70
C GLN A 110 17.49 -8.61 -11.15
N LEU A 111 17.66 -9.91 -11.41
CA LEU A 111 18.92 -10.45 -11.92
C LEU A 111 19.21 -10.08 -13.39
N LEU A 112 18.21 -9.61 -14.12
CA LEU A 112 18.40 -9.05 -15.46
C LEU A 112 19.21 -7.75 -15.42
N PRO A 113 19.85 -7.37 -16.54
CA PRO A 113 20.34 -6.02 -16.73
C PRO A 113 19.23 -5.00 -16.48
N ALA A 114 19.57 -3.88 -15.81
CA ALA A 114 18.58 -2.89 -15.40
C ALA A 114 17.72 -2.37 -16.57
N GLN A 115 18.32 -2.22 -17.75
CA GLN A 115 17.67 -1.76 -18.98
C GLN A 115 16.51 -2.68 -19.40
N ALA A 116 16.52 -3.95 -19.01
CA ALA A 116 15.44 -4.90 -19.28
C ALA A 116 14.13 -4.50 -18.59
N LEU A 117 14.18 -3.69 -17.54
CA LEU A 117 12.98 -3.23 -16.83
C LEU A 117 12.29 -2.06 -17.53
N SER A 118 12.93 -1.44 -18.55
CA SER A 118 12.35 -0.33 -19.30
C SER A 118 11.21 -0.72 -20.25
N GLY A 119 10.98 -2.02 -20.45
CA GLY A 119 10.00 -2.55 -21.41
C GLY A 119 10.41 -2.40 -22.87
N ARG A 120 11.64 -1.91 -23.14
CA ARG A 120 12.20 -1.80 -24.49
C ARG A 120 13.09 -3.00 -24.80
N PRO A 121 13.14 -3.46 -26.06
CA PRO A 121 14.07 -4.50 -26.47
C PRO A 121 15.51 -4.12 -26.14
N LEU A 122 16.26 -5.07 -25.58
CA LEU A 122 17.68 -4.93 -25.36
C LEU A 122 18.44 -4.95 -26.71
N PRO A 123 19.63 -4.32 -26.79
CA PRO A 123 20.43 -4.32 -28.01
C PRO A 123 20.90 -5.71 -28.45
N LEU A 124 21.11 -6.61 -27.48
CA LEU A 124 21.53 -7.99 -27.74
C LEU A 124 20.32 -8.92 -27.73
N PRO A 125 20.29 -9.96 -28.58
CA PRO A 125 19.20 -10.93 -28.64
C PRO A 125 19.25 -11.98 -27.50
N TYR A 126 20.08 -11.75 -26.49
CA TYR A 126 20.27 -12.63 -25.34
C TYR A 126 20.61 -11.82 -24.08
N VAL A 127 20.40 -12.45 -22.92
CA VAL A 127 20.80 -11.96 -21.60
C VAL A 127 21.53 -13.06 -20.84
N ASP A 128 22.65 -12.73 -20.22
CA ASP A 128 23.35 -13.68 -19.36
C ASP A 128 22.96 -13.46 -17.88
N LEU A 129 22.35 -14.48 -17.28
CA LEU A 129 22.07 -14.53 -15.84
C LEU A 129 23.31 -15.05 -15.08
N PRO A 130 23.73 -14.42 -13.99
CA PRO A 130 24.85 -14.93 -13.19
C PRO A 130 24.48 -16.26 -12.52
N ALA A 131 25.39 -17.23 -12.52
CA ALA A 131 25.18 -18.49 -11.81
C ALA A 131 25.14 -18.23 -10.28
N LEU A 132 24.13 -18.79 -9.61
CA LEU A 132 23.88 -18.58 -8.18
C LEU A 132 22.89 -19.59 -7.61
N GLU A 133 22.85 -19.66 -6.29
CA GLU A 133 21.79 -20.31 -5.52
C GLU A 133 21.19 -19.31 -4.52
N ILE A 134 19.87 -19.24 -4.47
CA ILE A 134 19.10 -18.44 -3.53
C ILE A 134 18.08 -19.33 -2.83
N THR A 135 17.97 -19.18 -1.51
CA THR A 135 16.84 -19.66 -0.72
C THR A 135 16.29 -18.46 0.03
N ASP A 136 15.02 -18.15 -0.14
CA ASP A 136 14.46 -16.90 0.34
C ASP A 136 13.04 -17.05 0.89
N ARG A 137 12.69 -16.20 1.86
CA ARG A 137 11.35 -16.09 2.45
C ARG A 137 11.21 -14.77 3.23
N PRO A 138 10.00 -14.17 3.29
CA PRO A 138 9.79 -12.95 4.06
C PRO A 138 9.97 -13.18 5.56
N ARG A 139 10.28 -12.10 6.30
CA ARG A 139 10.25 -12.07 7.78
C ARG A 139 8.85 -11.88 8.31
N HIS A 140 8.12 -10.95 7.72
CA HIS A 140 6.81 -10.53 8.18
C HIS A 140 5.75 -10.83 7.12
N PRO A 141 4.56 -11.34 7.50
CA PRO A 141 3.46 -11.61 6.57
C PRO A 141 2.80 -10.35 6.02
N TRP A 142 2.91 -9.20 6.69
CA TRP A 142 2.41 -7.90 6.21
C TRP A 142 3.56 -6.99 5.80
N ARG A 143 3.58 -6.60 4.52
CA ARG A 143 4.61 -5.73 3.94
C ARG A 143 3.90 -4.73 3.03
N GLY A 144 3.39 -3.67 3.64
CA GLY A 144 2.39 -2.81 3.03
C GLY A 144 2.94 -1.49 2.49
N ALA A 145 2.18 -0.92 1.57
CA ALA A 145 2.18 0.51 1.28
C ALA A 145 0.74 1.00 1.16
N MET A 146 0.43 2.14 1.79
CA MET A 146 -0.84 2.83 1.59
C MET A 146 -0.70 3.92 0.55
N LEU A 147 -1.73 4.06 -0.27
CA LEU A 147 -1.92 5.20 -1.15
C LEU A 147 -3.26 5.85 -0.86
N ASP A 148 -3.23 7.11 -0.47
CA ASP A 148 -4.40 7.98 -0.39
C ASP A 148 -4.82 8.42 -1.78
N VAL A 149 -6.06 8.07 -2.14
CA VAL A 149 -6.70 8.51 -3.39
C VAL A 149 -7.93 9.39 -3.11
N ALA A 150 -8.25 9.59 -1.83
CA ALA A 150 -9.34 10.43 -1.37
C ALA A 150 -8.96 11.92 -1.47
N ARG A 151 -7.76 12.32 -1.01
CA ARG A 151 -7.34 13.74 -1.08
C ARG A 151 -6.99 14.14 -2.51
N HIS A 152 -6.18 13.35 -3.22
CA HIS A 152 -5.96 13.51 -4.67
C HIS A 152 -6.15 12.19 -5.42
N PHE A 153 -7.16 12.16 -6.29
CA PHE A 153 -7.53 10.99 -7.08
C PHE A 153 -6.41 10.58 -8.03
N GLN A 154 -6.10 9.27 -8.05
CA GLN A 154 -5.17 8.68 -9.00
C GLN A 154 -5.90 7.73 -9.95
N PRO A 155 -5.61 7.78 -11.27
CA PRO A 155 -6.24 6.87 -12.23
C PRO A 155 -5.78 5.43 -12.01
N VAL A 156 -6.62 4.47 -12.41
CA VAL A 156 -6.37 3.02 -12.24
C VAL A 156 -5.09 2.58 -12.95
N SER A 157 -4.74 3.22 -14.06
CA SER A 157 -3.48 3.00 -14.77
C SER A 157 -2.27 3.29 -13.88
N TYR A 158 -2.33 4.32 -13.04
CA TYR A 158 -1.30 4.60 -12.05
C TYR A 158 -1.31 3.58 -10.91
N LEU A 159 -2.49 3.18 -10.41
CA LEU A 159 -2.57 2.14 -9.37
C LEU A 159 -1.92 0.83 -9.82
N ARG A 160 -2.12 0.42 -11.09
CA ARG A 160 -1.43 -0.74 -11.69
C ARG A 160 0.09 -0.54 -11.72
N ARG A 161 0.57 0.65 -12.07
CA ARG A 161 2.01 0.98 -12.00
C ARG A 161 2.54 0.89 -10.57
N TYR A 162 1.80 1.39 -9.60
CA TYR A 162 2.20 1.32 -8.19
C TYR A 162 2.29 -0.13 -7.72
N VAL A 163 1.31 -0.98 -8.05
CA VAL A 163 1.32 -2.43 -7.79
C VAL A 163 2.56 -3.12 -8.40
N GLU A 164 2.94 -2.78 -9.63
CA GLU A 164 4.18 -3.29 -10.25
C GLU A 164 5.43 -2.95 -9.43
N LEU A 165 5.50 -1.72 -8.92
CA LEU A 165 6.62 -1.27 -8.08
C LEU A 165 6.60 -1.95 -6.71
N LEU A 166 5.44 -2.16 -6.09
CA LEU A 166 5.31 -2.93 -4.85
C LEU A 166 5.78 -4.38 -5.04
N ALA A 167 5.30 -5.03 -6.11
CA ALA A 167 5.64 -6.41 -6.42
C ALA A 167 7.13 -6.59 -6.69
N LEU A 168 7.77 -5.67 -7.43
CA LEU A 168 9.22 -5.69 -7.67
C LEU A 168 10.02 -5.74 -6.37
N HIS A 169 9.56 -5.04 -5.33
CA HIS A 169 10.18 -4.99 -4.01
C HIS A 169 9.59 -6.00 -3.02
N LYS A 170 8.76 -6.94 -3.49
CA LYS A 170 8.12 -8.00 -2.69
C LYS A 170 7.24 -7.49 -1.53
N LEU A 171 6.76 -6.26 -1.63
CA LEU A 171 5.66 -5.74 -0.82
C LEU A 171 4.37 -6.43 -1.28
N ASN A 172 3.51 -6.82 -0.35
CA ASN A 172 2.36 -7.71 -0.61
C ASN A 172 1.01 -7.11 -0.24
N VAL A 173 0.97 -5.88 0.27
CA VAL A 173 -0.27 -5.17 0.56
C VAL A 173 -0.24 -3.79 -0.09
N LEU A 174 -1.26 -3.50 -0.89
CA LEU A 174 -1.69 -2.16 -1.22
C LEU A 174 -2.87 -1.80 -0.31
N HIS A 175 -2.65 -0.93 0.65
CA HIS A 175 -3.72 -0.33 1.44
C HIS A 175 -4.29 0.86 0.65
N LEU A 176 -5.53 0.77 0.19
CA LEU A 176 -6.13 1.78 -0.67
C LEU A 176 -7.11 2.62 0.13
N HIS A 177 -6.69 3.84 0.47
CA HIS A 177 -7.50 4.77 1.24
C HIS A 177 -8.50 5.49 0.33
N LEU A 178 -9.73 4.98 0.29
CA LEU A 178 -10.73 5.28 -0.74
C LEU A 178 -11.67 6.44 -0.38
N THR A 179 -11.77 6.81 0.88
CA THR A 179 -12.77 7.77 1.35
C THR A 179 -12.19 8.68 2.41
N ASP A 180 -12.47 9.97 2.29
CA ASP A 180 -12.13 10.97 3.30
C ASP A 180 -13.06 12.20 3.16
N ASP A 181 -12.81 13.24 3.94
CA ASP A 181 -13.56 14.49 3.90
C ASP A 181 -13.55 15.19 2.54
N GLN A 182 -12.44 15.07 1.80
CA GLN A 182 -12.21 15.74 0.51
C GLN A 182 -12.57 14.88 -0.71
N GLY A 183 -13.06 13.65 -0.48
CA GLY A 183 -13.47 12.79 -1.58
C GLY A 183 -13.88 11.36 -1.21
N TRP A 184 -14.89 10.87 -1.92
CA TRP A 184 -15.31 9.47 -1.89
C TRP A 184 -15.07 8.82 -3.25
N ARG A 185 -14.25 7.75 -3.30
CA ARG A 185 -13.73 7.20 -4.56
C ARG A 185 -14.31 5.85 -4.98
N MET A 186 -15.03 5.15 -4.10
CA MET A 186 -15.60 3.84 -4.41
C MET A 186 -17.08 3.94 -4.79
N PRO A 187 -17.57 3.35 -5.88
CA PRO A 187 -18.99 3.34 -6.18
C PRO A 187 -19.72 2.36 -5.25
N VAL A 188 -20.88 2.78 -4.74
CA VAL A 188 -21.80 1.94 -3.96
C VAL A 188 -23.16 1.98 -4.66
N THR A 189 -23.63 0.84 -5.12
CA THR A 189 -24.84 0.73 -5.96
C THR A 189 -26.07 1.23 -5.22
N ALA A 190 -26.19 0.91 -3.93
CA ALA A 190 -27.28 1.38 -3.07
C ALA A 190 -27.26 2.92 -2.88
N TYR A 191 -26.09 3.55 -2.99
CA TYR A 191 -25.88 4.97 -2.65
C TYR A 191 -25.04 5.69 -3.72
N PRO A 192 -25.57 5.87 -4.94
CA PRO A 192 -24.81 6.46 -6.06
C PRO A 192 -24.34 7.88 -5.78
N ARG A 193 -25.05 8.64 -4.92
CA ARG A 193 -24.67 10.00 -4.53
C ARG A 193 -23.30 10.08 -3.84
N LEU A 194 -22.82 8.98 -3.24
CA LEU A 194 -21.49 8.93 -2.64
C LEU A 194 -20.40 9.27 -3.67
N THR A 195 -20.50 8.85 -4.93
CA THR A 195 -19.55 9.25 -5.98
C THR A 195 -20.05 10.43 -6.81
N GLU A 196 -21.35 10.56 -7.08
CA GLU A 196 -21.90 11.67 -7.87
C GLU A 196 -21.67 13.04 -7.20
N VAL A 197 -21.84 13.10 -5.87
CA VAL A 197 -21.59 14.29 -5.04
C VAL A 197 -20.25 14.17 -4.34
N GLY A 198 -20.05 13.11 -3.55
CA GLY A 198 -18.85 12.94 -2.71
C GLY A 198 -17.55 12.76 -3.50
N GLY A 199 -17.63 12.39 -4.77
CA GLY A 199 -16.45 12.25 -5.65
C GLY A 199 -15.88 13.59 -6.16
N ARG A 200 -16.48 14.75 -5.81
CA ARG A 200 -16.14 16.05 -6.41
C ARG A 200 -16.07 17.16 -5.35
N ARG A 201 -15.05 18.01 -5.42
CA ARG A 201 -14.93 19.24 -4.61
C ARG A 201 -14.64 20.45 -5.50
N ALA A 202 -14.99 21.63 -5.01
CA ALA A 202 -14.93 22.87 -5.79
C ALA A 202 -13.49 23.40 -6.02
N GLN A 203 -12.58 23.14 -5.08
CA GLN A 203 -11.20 23.62 -5.06
C GLN A 203 -10.39 22.87 -4.00
N SER A 204 -9.08 23.08 -3.97
CA SER A 204 -8.17 22.48 -2.97
C SER A 204 -7.34 23.54 -2.26
N MET A 205 -7.15 23.37 -0.95
CA MET A 205 -6.27 24.23 -0.15
C MET A 205 -4.81 24.03 -0.60
N THR A 206 -4.04 25.12 -0.75
CA THR A 206 -2.65 25.08 -1.24
C THR A 206 -1.61 25.36 -0.15
N GLY A 207 -2.06 25.76 1.04
CA GLY A 207 -1.22 25.95 2.24
C GLY A 207 -1.37 24.82 3.26
N PRO A 208 -0.65 24.91 4.40
CA PRO A 208 -0.86 24.01 5.53
C PRO A 208 -2.31 24.08 6.04
N ALA A 209 -2.73 23.07 6.80
CA ALA A 209 -4.06 23.04 7.43
C ALA A 209 -4.37 24.37 8.15
N GLY A 210 -5.58 24.88 7.93
CA GLY A 210 -6.00 26.20 8.42
C GLY A 210 -5.65 27.39 7.50
N SER A 211 -4.99 27.16 6.36
CA SER A 211 -4.73 28.22 5.37
C SER A 211 -6.02 28.70 4.68
N ASP A 212 -6.05 29.99 4.35
CA ASP A 212 -7.09 30.64 3.54
C ASP A 212 -6.81 30.59 2.02
N ARG A 213 -5.75 29.89 1.59
CA ARG A 213 -5.32 29.83 0.19
C ARG A 213 -5.84 28.58 -0.50
N PHE A 214 -6.49 28.78 -1.64
CA PHE A 214 -7.06 27.72 -2.48
C PHE A 214 -6.64 27.90 -3.94
N ASP A 215 -6.59 26.81 -4.69
CA ASP A 215 -6.22 26.81 -6.12
C ASP A 215 -7.36 27.31 -7.05
N GLY A 216 -8.61 27.30 -6.58
CA GLY A 216 -9.79 27.60 -7.40
C GLY A 216 -10.07 26.56 -8.49
N VAL A 217 -9.47 25.36 -8.41
CA VAL A 217 -9.56 24.32 -9.44
C VAL A 217 -10.45 23.17 -8.95
N PRO A 218 -11.60 22.91 -9.59
CA PRO A 218 -12.43 21.76 -9.26
C PRO A 218 -11.65 20.45 -9.39
N HIS A 219 -11.76 19.60 -8.37
CA HIS A 219 -11.13 18.28 -8.35
C HIS A 219 -12.21 17.20 -8.26
N ALA A 220 -12.13 16.19 -9.12
CA ALA A 220 -13.10 15.12 -9.20
C ALA A 220 -12.44 13.78 -9.56
N GLY A 221 -13.08 12.69 -9.15
CA GLY A 221 -12.68 11.35 -9.54
C GLY A 221 -13.30 10.27 -8.65
N SER A 222 -13.64 9.14 -9.24
CA SER A 222 -14.11 7.94 -8.57
C SER A 222 -13.85 6.77 -9.49
N TYR A 223 -13.65 5.59 -8.90
CA TYR A 223 -13.52 4.36 -9.67
C TYR A 223 -14.90 3.81 -10.06
N THR A 224 -14.89 2.91 -11.03
CA THR A 224 -15.99 1.99 -11.30
C THR A 224 -15.74 0.65 -10.59
N ARG A 225 -16.80 -0.13 -10.37
CA ARG A 225 -16.69 -1.50 -9.84
C ARG A 225 -15.80 -2.37 -10.71
N ALA A 226 -15.92 -2.24 -12.03
CA ALA A 226 -15.12 -2.97 -13.00
C ALA A 226 -13.63 -2.63 -12.88
N GLU A 227 -13.28 -1.34 -12.81
CA GLU A 227 -11.91 -0.88 -12.62
C GLU A 227 -11.26 -1.41 -11.32
N LEU A 228 -12.00 -1.39 -10.21
CA LEU A 228 -11.51 -1.93 -8.94
C LEU A 228 -11.32 -3.45 -9.01
N THR A 229 -12.29 -4.18 -9.58
CA THR A 229 -12.23 -5.64 -9.73
C THR A 229 -11.03 -6.06 -10.59
N ASP A 230 -10.81 -5.35 -11.69
CA ASP A 230 -9.69 -5.55 -12.61
C ASP A 230 -8.33 -5.19 -11.97
N LEU A 231 -8.25 -4.10 -11.20
CA LEU A 231 -7.07 -3.78 -10.39
C LEU A 231 -6.73 -4.87 -9.38
N ILE A 232 -7.74 -5.42 -8.69
CA ILE A 232 -7.58 -6.49 -7.70
C ILE A 232 -7.04 -7.76 -8.37
N GLY A 233 -7.59 -8.15 -9.52
CA GLY A 233 -7.07 -9.28 -10.30
C GLY A 233 -5.63 -9.06 -10.72
N PHE A 234 -5.32 -7.89 -11.27
CA PHE A 234 -3.97 -7.51 -11.67
C PHE A 234 -2.97 -7.54 -10.50
N ALA A 235 -3.38 -7.08 -9.32
CA ALA A 235 -2.56 -7.12 -8.10
C ALA A 235 -2.35 -8.55 -7.61
N ALA A 236 -3.38 -9.40 -7.62
CA ALA A 236 -3.29 -10.79 -7.22
C ALA A 236 -2.32 -11.60 -8.11
N GLU A 237 -2.30 -11.36 -9.42
CA GLU A 237 -1.32 -11.95 -10.36
C GLU A 237 0.14 -11.64 -9.98
N ARG A 238 0.37 -10.57 -9.22
CA ARG A 238 1.70 -10.12 -8.74
C ARG A 238 1.94 -10.43 -7.26
N GLY A 239 1.01 -11.14 -6.62
CA GLY A 239 1.05 -11.46 -5.21
C GLY A 239 0.88 -10.23 -4.32
N VAL A 240 0.15 -9.21 -4.78
CA VAL A 240 -0.21 -8.03 -3.99
C VAL A 240 -1.69 -8.10 -3.65
N ARG A 241 -2.03 -8.04 -2.37
CA ARG A 241 -3.40 -7.94 -1.88
C ARG A 241 -3.80 -6.47 -1.83
N VAL A 242 -5.00 -6.14 -2.31
CA VAL A 242 -5.59 -4.80 -2.14
C VAL A 242 -6.49 -4.83 -0.91
N VAL A 243 -6.16 -4.02 0.10
CA VAL A 243 -6.95 -3.83 1.32
C VAL A 243 -7.67 -2.49 1.18
N PRO A 244 -9.01 -2.44 1.07
CA PRO A 244 -9.75 -1.19 0.99
C PRO A 244 -9.87 -0.55 2.38
N GLU A 245 -9.93 0.78 2.41
CA GLU A 245 -10.33 1.55 3.57
C GLU A 245 -11.58 2.37 3.30
N ILE A 246 -12.57 2.25 4.19
CA ILE A 246 -13.68 3.19 4.33
C ILE A 246 -13.54 3.83 5.70
N ALA A 247 -13.12 5.10 5.74
CA ALA A 247 -12.82 5.82 6.97
C ALA A 247 -14.11 6.16 7.73
N LEU A 248 -14.18 5.77 9.00
CA LEU A 248 -15.33 5.95 9.89
C LEU A 248 -14.86 6.16 11.34
N PRO A 249 -15.63 6.82 12.22
CA PRO A 249 -16.76 7.71 11.93
C PRO A 249 -16.35 9.18 11.71
N GLY A 250 -15.05 9.50 11.83
CA GLY A 250 -14.43 10.74 11.31
C GLY A 250 -14.06 10.59 9.84
N HIS A 251 -13.49 11.63 9.23
CA HIS A 251 -13.09 11.64 7.81
C HIS A 251 -14.23 11.31 6.83
N VAL A 252 -15.43 11.82 7.10
CA VAL A 252 -16.70 11.42 6.45
C VAL A 252 -17.40 12.56 5.74
N ARG A 253 -16.81 13.75 5.67
CA ARG A 253 -17.51 14.93 5.13
C ARG A 253 -17.95 14.78 3.67
N ALA A 254 -17.26 13.99 2.86
CA ALA A 254 -17.74 13.65 1.51
C ALA A 254 -19.05 12.85 1.53
N ALA A 255 -19.19 11.91 2.46
CA ALA A 255 -20.43 11.15 2.65
C ALA A 255 -21.55 12.03 3.22
N LEU A 256 -21.24 12.90 4.19
CA LEU A 256 -22.22 13.85 4.75
C LEU A 256 -22.72 14.86 3.71
N ALA A 257 -21.87 15.29 2.77
CA ALA A 257 -22.29 16.16 1.67
C ALA A 257 -23.23 15.45 0.68
N ALA A 258 -22.99 14.16 0.45
CA ALA A 258 -23.85 13.32 -0.38
C ALA A 258 -25.17 12.96 0.32
N HIS A 259 -25.13 12.71 1.63
CA HIS A 259 -26.22 12.22 2.46
C HIS A 259 -26.23 12.95 3.82
N PRO A 260 -26.79 14.18 3.89
CA PRO A 260 -26.84 14.97 5.12
C PRO A 260 -27.53 14.26 6.28
N GLU A 261 -28.47 13.36 6.00
CA GLU A 261 -29.19 12.54 6.97
C GLU A 261 -28.27 11.64 7.82
N LEU A 262 -27.02 11.43 7.41
CA LEU A 262 -26.03 10.65 8.16
C LEU A 262 -25.36 11.45 9.29
N GLY A 263 -25.52 12.78 9.33
CA GLY A 263 -24.84 13.65 10.30
C GLY A 263 -25.59 13.83 11.63
N ASN A 264 -24.99 14.63 12.51
CA ASN A 264 -25.60 15.05 13.78
C ASN A 264 -26.65 16.15 13.64
N ASP A 265 -26.67 16.84 12.49
CA ASP A 265 -27.62 17.88 12.12
C ASP A 265 -28.04 17.66 10.64
N PRO A 266 -29.09 16.86 10.39
CA PRO A 266 -29.54 16.50 9.04
C PRO A 266 -29.95 17.68 8.16
N ASP A 267 -30.36 18.81 8.76
CA ASP A 267 -30.80 20.00 8.02
C ASP A 267 -29.61 20.86 7.55
N ARG A 268 -28.40 20.59 8.08
CA ARG A 268 -27.18 21.30 7.71
C ARG A 268 -26.63 20.78 6.38
N ALA A 269 -26.83 21.57 5.32
CA ALA A 269 -26.19 21.33 4.03
C ALA A 269 -24.66 21.51 4.12
N LEU A 270 -23.93 20.40 4.02
CA LEU A 270 -22.47 20.39 3.92
C LEU A 270 -22.04 20.23 2.46
N THR A 271 -20.88 20.81 2.14
CA THR A 271 -20.15 20.52 0.90
C THR A 271 -18.98 19.59 1.20
N VAL A 272 -18.55 18.84 0.18
CA VAL A 272 -17.28 18.09 0.21
C VAL A 272 -16.16 19.06 0.59
N TRP A 273 -15.31 18.65 1.53
CA TRP A 273 -14.37 19.57 2.14
C TRP A 273 -13.28 19.97 1.15
N THR A 274 -12.90 21.25 1.18
CA THR A 274 -11.84 21.81 0.35
C THR A 274 -10.55 22.06 1.13
N GLY A 275 -10.59 21.91 2.46
CA GLY A 275 -9.47 22.10 3.37
C GLY A 275 -8.81 20.80 3.81
N TRP A 276 -7.66 20.94 4.47
CA TRP A 276 -6.90 19.86 5.10
C TRP A 276 -7.01 19.90 6.62
N GLY A 277 -6.65 18.79 7.28
CA GLY A 277 -6.61 18.66 8.73
C GLY A 277 -7.74 17.76 9.25
N VAL A 278 -8.10 17.94 10.52
CA VAL A 278 -9.16 17.17 11.18
C VAL A 278 -10.50 17.89 11.03
N CYS A 279 -11.48 17.22 10.44
CA CYS A 279 -12.83 17.78 10.31
C CYS A 279 -13.67 17.50 11.57
N GLU A 280 -14.28 18.55 12.11
CA GLU A 280 -15.23 18.43 13.24
C GLU A 280 -16.56 17.77 12.86
N ASN A 281 -16.85 17.60 11.57
CA ASN A 281 -18.08 17.00 11.10
C ASN A 281 -17.94 15.48 11.06
N VAL A 282 -18.62 14.80 11.98
CA VAL A 282 -18.55 13.34 12.15
C VAL A 282 -19.92 12.72 11.92
N LEU A 283 -19.96 11.40 11.73
CA LEU A 283 -21.22 10.67 11.57
C LEU A 283 -22.12 10.82 12.81
N GLY A 284 -23.43 10.81 12.58
CA GLY A 284 -24.40 10.53 13.63
C GLY A 284 -24.35 9.07 14.09
N VAL A 285 -25.02 8.77 15.21
CA VAL A 285 -25.00 7.44 15.86
C VAL A 285 -26.39 6.76 15.87
N GLY A 286 -27.22 7.12 14.89
CA GLY A 286 -28.53 6.52 14.66
C GLY A 286 -28.42 5.13 14.04
N ASP A 287 -29.44 4.28 14.21
CA ASP A 287 -29.44 2.94 13.61
C ASP A 287 -29.43 3.01 12.08
N HIS A 288 -30.07 4.02 11.49
CA HIS A 288 -30.03 4.25 10.04
C HIS A 288 -28.62 4.54 9.52
N VAL A 289 -27.75 5.14 10.33
CA VAL A 289 -26.33 5.37 9.96
C VAL A 289 -25.57 4.05 9.98
N LEU A 290 -25.78 3.22 11.01
CA LEU A 290 -25.18 1.88 11.06
C LEU A 290 -25.63 1.02 9.88
N ASP A 291 -26.93 1.02 9.55
CA ASP A 291 -27.49 0.24 8.44
C ASP A 291 -27.00 0.74 7.08
N PHE A 292 -26.82 2.05 6.92
CA PHE A 292 -26.17 2.64 5.75
C PHE A 292 -24.76 2.07 5.56
N PHE A 293 -23.92 2.14 6.60
CA PHE A 293 -22.53 1.68 6.49
C PHE A 293 -22.40 0.16 6.43
N ARG A 294 -23.32 -0.62 7.02
CA ARG A 294 -23.37 -2.07 6.79
C ARG A 294 -23.59 -2.38 5.31
N THR A 295 -24.55 -1.70 4.68
CA THR A 295 -24.83 -1.86 3.24
C THR A 295 -23.62 -1.45 2.39
N VAL A 296 -22.96 -0.33 2.72
CA VAL A 296 -21.70 0.08 2.06
C VAL A 296 -20.64 -0.99 2.19
N LEU A 297 -20.41 -1.50 3.40
CA LEU A 297 -19.37 -2.48 3.68
C LEU A 297 -19.68 -3.84 3.03
N ASP A 298 -20.94 -4.23 2.90
CA ASP A 298 -21.35 -5.42 2.14
C ASP A 298 -20.92 -5.29 0.67
N GLU A 299 -21.19 -4.16 0.03
CA GLU A 299 -20.72 -3.92 -1.34
C GLU A 299 -19.19 -3.82 -1.44
N VAL A 300 -18.50 -3.30 -0.41
CA VAL A 300 -17.02 -3.33 -0.35
C VAL A 300 -16.55 -4.79 -0.31
N MET A 301 -17.12 -5.62 0.54
CA MET A 301 -16.74 -7.04 0.68
C MET A 301 -17.01 -7.85 -0.59
N ASP A 302 -18.04 -7.49 -1.36
CA ASP A 302 -18.33 -8.11 -2.66
C ASP A 302 -17.31 -7.77 -3.75
N VAL A 303 -16.67 -6.60 -3.66
CA VAL A 303 -15.64 -6.17 -4.63
C VAL A 303 -14.25 -6.63 -4.19
N PHE A 304 -13.95 -6.52 -2.90
CA PHE A 304 -12.62 -6.76 -2.35
C PHE A 304 -12.55 -8.14 -1.67
N PRO A 305 -11.87 -9.14 -2.27
CA PRO A 305 -11.75 -10.48 -1.70
C PRO A 305 -10.78 -10.54 -0.52
N SER A 306 -10.09 -9.44 -0.19
CA SER A 306 -9.17 -9.38 0.94
C SER A 306 -9.86 -9.84 2.23
N PRO A 307 -9.21 -10.68 3.06
CA PRO A 307 -9.74 -11.00 4.38
C PRO A 307 -9.71 -9.78 5.31
N TYR A 308 -8.88 -8.77 5.01
CA TYR A 308 -8.79 -7.53 5.77
C TYR A 308 -9.57 -6.41 5.11
N LEU A 309 -10.26 -5.60 5.92
CA LEU A 309 -10.93 -4.35 5.52
C LEU A 309 -10.60 -3.29 6.57
N HIS A 310 -10.10 -2.13 6.14
CA HIS A 310 -9.76 -1.03 7.04
C HIS A 310 -10.96 -0.11 7.25
N ILE A 311 -11.25 0.24 8.51
CA ILE A 311 -12.43 1.03 8.89
C ILE A 311 -12.09 2.44 9.39
N GLY A 312 -10.83 2.85 9.25
CA GLY A 312 -10.33 4.12 9.77
C GLY A 312 -10.25 4.10 11.30
N GLY A 313 -11.04 4.95 11.94
CA GLY A 313 -11.09 5.14 13.39
C GLY A 313 -10.13 6.21 13.92
N ASP A 314 -9.40 6.88 13.03
CA ASP A 314 -8.52 8.00 13.34
C ASP A 314 -9.26 9.33 13.45
N GLU A 315 -8.66 10.26 14.20
CA GLU A 315 -8.99 11.69 14.19
C GLU A 315 -10.50 12.00 14.15
N CYS A 316 -11.25 11.46 15.10
CA CYS A 316 -12.68 11.67 15.25
C CYS A 316 -13.01 12.60 16.45
N PRO A 317 -13.13 13.94 16.24
CA PRO A 317 -13.58 14.84 17.29
C PRO A 317 -14.98 14.49 17.78
N THR A 318 -15.15 14.39 19.09
CA THR A 318 -16.43 14.02 19.72
C THR A 318 -17.36 15.20 19.97
N GLY A 319 -16.94 16.43 19.62
CA GLY A 319 -17.64 17.66 19.96
C GLY A 319 -19.08 17.75 19.40
N GLU A 320 -19.34 17.23 18.20
CA GLU A 320 -20.72 17.17 17.67
C GLU A 320 -21.61 16.22 18.47
N TRP A 321 -21.08 15.09 18.93
CA TRP A 321 -21.83 14.14 19.76
C TRP A 321 -22.14 14.71 21.14
N GLU A 322 -21.23 15.48 21.73
CA GLU A 322 -21.45 16.12 23.02
C GLU A 322 -22.59 17.14 23.00
N ARG A 323 -22.89 17.71 21.83
CA ARG A 323 -23.99 18.69 21.65
C ARG A 323 -25.24 18.09 21.00
N SER A 324 -25.17 16.86 20.50
CA SER A 324 -26.28 16.21 19.78
C SER A 324 -27.23 15.51 20.75
N PRO A 325 -28.52 15.90 20.85
CA PRO A 325 -29.49 15.21 21.69
C PRO A 325 -29.63 13.73 21.34
N ALA A 326 -29.53 13.37 20.05
CA ALA A 326 -29.59 12.00 19.59
C ALA A 326 -28.37 11.18 20.05
N ALA A 327 -27.18 11.76 20.02
CA ALA A 327 -25.97 11.09 20.48
C ALA A 327 -25.96 10.93 22.01
N ILE A 328 -26.36 11.96 22.76
CA ILE A 328 -26.52 11.88 24.21
C ILE A 328 -27.51 10.77 24.59
N ALA A 329 -28.68 10.72 23.93
CA ALA A 329 -29.66 9.67 24.14
C ALA A 329 -29.12 8.28 23.78
N ARG A 330 -28.35 8.15 22.69
CA ARG A 330 -27.69 6.89 22.34
C ARG A 330 -26.72 6.46 23.42
N ALA A 331 -25.81 7.33 23.88
CA ALA A 331 -24.86 7.00 24.93
C ALA A 331 -25.56 6.50 26.19
N PHE A 332 -26.65 7.16 26.60
CA PHE A 332 -27.47 6.71 27.73
C PHE A 332 -28.10 5.33 27.50
N ARG A 333 -28.71 5.09 26.34
CA ARG A 333 -29.34 3.78 26.01
C ARG A 333 -28.34 2.63 26.01
N GLU A 334 -27.12 2.88 25.55
CA GLU A 334 -26.05 1.87 25.47
C GLU A 334 -25.27 1.74 26.79
N GLY A 335 -25.66 2.47 27.85
CA GLY A 335 -25.01 2.43 29.16
C GLY A 335 -23.59 3.00 29.17
N LEU A 336 -23.27 3.89 28.23
CA LEU A 336 -21.94 4.49 28.10
C LEU A 336 -21.77 5.67 29.07
N PRO A 337 -20.55 5.89 29.62
CA PRO A 337 -20.25 7.03 30.49
C PRO A 337 -20.55 8.42 29.89
N GLY A 338 -20.55 8.54 28.56
CA GLY A 338 -20.91 9.76 27.87
C GLY A 338 -20.73 9.65 26.36
N PRO A 339 -21.09 10.71 25.60
CA PRO A 339 -21.06 10.69 24.13
C PRO A 339 -19.67 10.42 23.54
N HIS A 340 -18.57 10.80 24.21
CA HIS A 340 -17.23 10.52 23.72
C HIS A 340 -16.93 9.01 23.56
N GLN A 341 -17.57 8.13 24.36
CA GLN A 341 -17.42 6.68 24.25
C GLN A 341 -18.17 6.09 23.05
N LEU A 342 -18.97 6.89 22.34
CA LEU A 342 -19.63 6.45 21.12
C LEU A 342 -18.63 6.13 20.01
N HIS A 343 -17.40 6.65 20.07
CA HIS A 343 -16.34 6.28 19.13
C HIS A 343 -16.05 4.78 19.16
N SER A 344 -15.64 4.28 20.34
CA SER A 344 -15.38 2.86 20.57
C SER A 344 -16.61 1.99 20.30
N TRP A 345 -17.79 2.44 20.73
CA TRP A 345 -19.05 1.74 20.46
C TRP A 345 -19.29 1.61 18.96
N PHE A 346 -19.22 2.70 18.19
CA PHE A 346 -19.49 2.72 16.76
C PHE A 346 -18.53 1.80 16.01
N LEU A 347 -17.22 1.93 16.27
CA LEU A 347 -16.21 1.04 15.68
C LEU A 347 -16.46 -0.42 16.07
N GLY A 348 -16.87 -0.70 17.31
CA GLY A 348 -17.27 -2.05 17.74
C GLY A 348 -18.46 -2.61 16.96
N ARG A 349 -19.48 -1.79 16.65
CA ARG A 349 -20.63 -2.21 15.83
C ARG A 349 -20.23 -2.53 14.39
N ILE A 350 -19.38 -1.70 13.79
CA ILE A 350 -18.89 -1.87 12.43
C ILE A 350 -17.95 -3.08 12.35
N ALA A 351 -17.01 -3.21 13.29
CA ALA A 351 -16.12 -4.35 13.39
C ALA A 351 -16.89 -5.66 13.57
N GLY A 352 -17.93 -5.67 14.42
CA GLY A 352 -18.82 -6.83 14.59
C GLY A 352 -19.45 -7.30 13.28
N HIS A 353 -19.98 -6.36 12.47
CA HIS A 353 -20.54 -6.68 11.15
C HIS A 353 -19.53 -7.37 10.23
N LEU A 354 -18.30 -6.86 10.19
CA LEU A 354 -17.23 -7.45 9.38
C LEU A 354 -16.81 -8.83 9.90
N LEU A 355 -16.74 -9.01 11.22
CA LEU A 355 -16.40 -10.30 11.84
C LEU A 355 -17.48 -11.36 11.56
N ASP A 356 -18.75 -10.99 11.64
CA ASP A 356 -19.88 -11.86 11.30
C ASP A 356 -19.85 -12.28 9.83
N ALA A 357 -19.35 -11.41 8.94
CA ALA A 357 -19.11 -11.70 7.54
C ALA A 357 -17.78 -12.45 7.26
N GLY A 358 -17.06 -12.87 8.30
CA GLY A 358 -15.79 -13.61 8.18
C GLY A 358 -14.59 -12.76 7.74
N ARG A 359 -14.70 -11.43 7.82
CA ARG A 359 -13.59 -10.50 7.57
C ARG A 359 -12.88 -10.12 8.86
N ARG A 360 -11.68 -9.56 8.71
CA ARG A 360 -10.81 -9.07 9.78
C ARG A 360 -10.77 -7.54 9.70
N PRO A 361 -11.41 -6.83 10.63
CA PRO A 361 -11.32 -5.38 10.69
C PRO A 361 -9.89 -4.93 10.95
N VAL A 362 -9.48 -3.86 10.29
CA VAL A 362 -8.26 -3.12 10.59
C VAL A 362 -8.64 -1.69 10.97
N ALA A 363 -8.05 -1.14 12.01
CA ALA A 363 -8.31 0.23 12.43
C ALA A 363 -7.01 0.92 12.86
N TRP A 364 -6.97 2.24 12.67
CA TRP A 364 -5.92 3.09 13.23
C TRP A 364 -6.01 3.09 14.76
N ALA A 365 -4.85 3.05 15.42
CA ALA A 365 -4.77 3.13 16.86
C ALA A 365 -4.99 4.57 17.31
N GLU A 366 -6.08 4.83 18.02
CA GLU A 366 -6.34 6.10 18.71
C GLU A 366 -6.31 5.93 20.23
N ASN A 367 -5.97 7.03 20.90
CA ASN A 367 -6.03 7.09 22.36
C ASN A 367 -7.47 6.87 22.84
N ASP A 368 -7.62 6.23 23.99
CA ASP A 368 -8.91 5.99 24.65
C ASP A 368 -9.96 5.22 23.82
N THR A 369 -9.53 4.60 22.71
CA THR A 369 -10.38 3.75 21.87
C THR A 369 -10.20 2.29 22.24
N THR A 370 -11.31 1.60 22.53
CA THR A 370 -11.32 0.16 22.77
C THR A 370 -11.89 -0.54 21.54
N LEU A 371 -11.07 -1.40 20.92
CA LEU A 371 -11.45 -2.19 19.75
C LEU A 371 -11.70 -3.64 20.16
N PRO A 372 -12.58 -4.38 19.45
CA PRO A 372 -12.71 -5.83 19.61
C PRO A 372 -11.35 -6.55 19.49
N PRO A 373 -11.06 -7.57 20.31
CA PRO A 373 -9.77 -8.29 20.30
C PRO A 373 -9.36 -8.84 18.92
N GLU A 374 -10.33 -9.17 18.08
CA GLU A 374 -10.16 -9.71 16.73
C GLU A 374 -9.74 -8.64 15.70
N CYS A 375 -9.86 -7.36 16.04
CA CYS A 375 -9.38 -6.28 15.19
C CYS A 375 -7.85 -6.28 15.11
N THR A 376 -7.35 -6.10 13.89
CA THR A 376 -5.94 -5.75 13.66
C THR A 376 -5.76 -4.25 13.88
N VAL A 377 -4.69 -3.86 14.56
CA VAL A 377 -4.43 -2.46 14.93
C VAL A 377 -3.25 -1.90 14.14
N MET A 378 -3.45 -0.73 13.52
CA MET A 378 -2.40 0.05 12.85
C MET A 378 -1.95 1.21 13.73
N SER A 379 -0.74 1.10 14.29
CA SER A 379 -0.23 2.10 15.22
C SER A 379 0.57 3.18 14.48
N TRP A 380 0.10 4.43 14.55
CA TRP A 380 0.64 5.51 13.72
C TRP A 380 1.25 6.69 14.49
N ARG A 381 0.67 7.13 15.62
CA ARG A 381 1.23 8.25 16.42
C ARG A 381 2.42 7.86 17.29
N ASP A 382 2.31 6.72 17.99
CA ASP A 382 3.32 6.26 18.95
C ASP A 382 3.50 4.73 18.85
N PRO A 383 4.72 4.22 18.59
CA PRO A 383 5.07 2.80 18.68
C PRO A 383 4.68 2.14 19.99
N ALA A 384 4.59 2.87 21.11
CA ALA A 384 4.12 2.32 22.36
C ALA A 384 2.69 1.76 22.27
N HIS A 385 1.83 2.34 21.41
CA HIS A 385 0.47 1.86 21.19
C HIS A 385 0.44 0.52 20.46
N ALA A 386 1.35 0.29 19.50
CA ALA A 386 1.52 -1.02 18.87
C ALA A 386 1.79 -2.10 19.93
N TRP A 387 2.72 -1.85 20.85
CA TRP A 387 3.07 -2.82 21.88
C TRP A 387 1.95 -3.02 22.92
N ALA A 388 1.25 -1.95 23.28
CA ALA A 388 0.09 -2.04 24.16
C ALA A 388 -1.05 -2.86 23.52
N ALA A 389 -1.34 -2.63 22.24
CA ALA A 389 -2.34 -3.40 21.49
C ALA A 389 -1.94 -4.88 21.35
N ALA A 390 -0.69 -5.16 21.02
CA ALA A 390 -0.15 -6.52 20.94
C ALA A 390 -0.28 -7.27 22.28
N ARG A 391 0.02 -6.60 23.40
CA ARG A 391 -0.14 -7.16 24.76
C ARG A 391 -1.60 -7.41 25.15
N ARG A 392 -2.54 -6.64 24.60
CA ARG A 392 -3.98 -6.88 24.73
C ARG A 392 -4.50 -8.00 23.82
N GLY A 393 -3.65 -8.54 22.94
CA GLY A 393 -3.95 -9.70 22.11
C GLY A 393 -4.28 -9.39 20.65
N HIS A 394 -4.29 -8.11 20.25
CA HIS A 394 -4.49 -7.72 18.86
C HIS A 394 -3.29 -8.09 17.99
N ASP A 395 -3.54 -8.43 16.74
CA ASP A 395 -2.50 -8.42 15.71
C ASP A 395 -2.20 -6.96 15.33
N VAL A 396 -0.93 -6.65 15.05
CA VAL A 396 -0.46 -5.27 14.88
C VAL A 396 0.34 -5.07 13.61
N VAL A 397 0.08 -3.96 12.92
CA VAL A 397 0.92 -3.46 11.82
C VAL A 397 1.54 -2.13 12.26
N HIS A 398 2.87 -2.02 12.17
CA HIS A 398 3.57 -0.78 12.49
C HIS A 398 3.45 0.24 11.36
N ALA A 399 3.06 1.45 11.72
CA ALA A 399 2.84 2.57 10.81
C ALA A 399 3.30 3.91 11.44
N ASP A 400 4.30 3.91 12.34
CA ASP A 400 4.77 5.12 13.03
C ASP A 400 5.12 6.24 12.04
N HIS A 401 4.41 7.35 12.13
CA HIS A 401 4.54 8.48 11.23
C HIS A 401 5.96 9.04 11.16
N ARG A 402 6.75 8.89 12.24
CA ARG A 402 8.15 9.36 12.28
C ARG A 402 9.10 8.48 11.47
N THR A 403 8.64 7.33 10.98
CA THR A 403 9.48 6.38 10.22
C THR A 403 8.86 5.92 8.91
N THR A 404 7.53 5.91 8.80
CA THR A 404 6.82 5.32 7.67
C THR A 404 5.88 6.26 6.93
N TYR A 405 5.74 7.54 7.30
CA TYR A 405 4.96 8.49 6.51
C TYR A 405 5.87 9.06 5.42
N PHE A 406 5.62 8.62 4.19
CA PHE A 406 6.42 8.99 3.03
C PHE A 406 5.88 10.24 2.34
N ASP A 407 4.72 10.74 2.72
CA ASP A 407 4.26 12.10 2.41
C ASP A 407 5.08 13.19 3.11
N TYR A 408 5.89 12.84 4.12
CA TYR A 408 6.81 13.77 4.79
C TYR A 408 8.04 14.05 3.92
N ALA A 409 8.63 15.24 4.12
CA ALA A 409 9.84 15.65 3.42
C ALA A 409 11.02 14.68 3.64
N ARG A 410 11.88 14.54 2.62
CA ARG A 410 13.08 13.69 2.66
C ARG A 410 14.31 14.42 3.16
N GLY A 411 14.27 15.75 3.22
CA GLY A 411 15.36 16.61 3.66
C GLY A 411 14.92 18.08 3.81
N THR A 412 15.85 18.95 4.21
CA THR A 412 15.61 20.40 4.40
C THR A 412 16.05 21.27 3.22
N GLY A 413 16.45 20.64 2.11
CA GLY A 413 17.01 21.36 0.97
C GLY A 413 15.98 22.29 0.31
N PRO A 414 16.38 23.45 -0.22
CA PRO A 414 15.45 24.38 -0.88
C PRO A 414 14.83 23.80 -2.16
N SER A 415 15.39 22.72 -2.69
CA SER A 415 14.86 21.98 -3.84
C SER A 415 13.83 20.91 -3.47
N GLU A 416 13.66 20.60 -2.17
CA GLU A 416 12.68 19.61 -1.72
C GLU A 416 11.27 20.07 -2.12
N PRO A 417 10.47 19.23 -2.81
CA PRO A 417 9.12 19.61 -3.20
C PRO A 417 8.21 19.74 -1.97
N PRO A 418 7.04 20.42 -2.10
CA PRO A 418 6.07 20.50 -1.02
C PRO A 418 5.72 19.11 -0.48
N ALA A 419 5.72 18.96 0.83
CA ALA A 419 5.45 17.70 1.51
C ALA A 419 4.56 18.00 2.72
N GLN A 420 3.98 16.97 3.32
CA GLN A 420 3.19 17.13 4.53
C GLN A 420 4.06 17.76 5.64
N PRO A 421 3.57 18.81 6.32
CA PRO A 421 4.26 19.36 7.48
C PRO A 421 4.47 18.29 8.54
N GLY A 422 5.73 18.05 8.93
CA GLY A 422 6.07 16.97 9.83
C GLY A 422 7.57 16.84 10.06
N VAL A 423 7.97 15.73 10.69
CA VAL A 423 9.39 15.39 10.81
C VAL A 423 9.96 14.99 9.46
N ILE A 424 11.29 15.01 9.34
CA ILE A 424 11.95 14.48 8.13
C ILE A 424 12.00 12.96 8.25
N VAL A 425 11.42 12.28 7.25
CA VAL A 425 11.56 10.84 7.09
C VAL A 425 12.50 10.61 5.93
N ASP A 426 13.81 10.61 6.21
CA ASP A 426 14.82 10.31 5.21
C ASP A 426 14.93 8.79 4.96
N LEU A 427 15.82 8.39 4.05
CA LEU A 427 16.04 6.98 3.72
C LEU A 427 16.53 6.14 4.92
N ARG A 428 17.36 6.72 5.79
CA ARG A 428 17.90 6.02 6.95
C ARG A 428 16.83 5.83 8.02
N THR A 429 16.00 6.84 8.23
CA THR A 429 14.84 6.78 9.11
C THR A 429 13.85 5.71 8.64
N ALA A 430 13.54 5.66 7.33
CA ALA A 430 12.69 4.60 6.75
C ALA A 430 13.28 3.19 6.89
N TYR A 431 14.62 3.04 6.80
CA TYR A 431 15.28 1.76 7.07
C TYR A 431 15.26 1.37 8.54
N GLY A 432 15.20 2.37 9.43
CA GLY A 432 15.27 2.24 10.88
C GLY A 432 13.96 1.80 11.55
N VAL A 433 12.92 1.45 10.78
CA VAL A 433 11.66 0.94 11.33
C VAL A 433 11.95 -0.20 12.32
N ASP A 434 11.52 0.00 13.57
CA ASP A 434 11.68 -0.96 14.64
C ASP A 434 10.41 -1.80 14.79
N LEU A 435 10.59 -3.11 14.72
CA LEU A 435 9.53 -4.12 14.86
C LEU A 435 9.80 -5.04 16.05
N ALA A 436 10.65 -4.58 16.98
CA ALA A 436 10.89 -5.21 18.26
C ALA A 436 10.50 -4.25 19.40
N PRO A 437 9.95 -4.77 20.50
CA PRO A 437 9.63 -3.95 21.66
C PRO A 437 10.92 -3.47 22.36
N PRO A 438 10.88 -2.32 23.05
CA PRO A 438 12.03 -1.82 23.83
C PRO A 438 12.51 -2.80 24.92
N VAL A 439 11.59 -3.63 25.42
CA VAL A 439 11.86 -4.72 26.37
C VAL A 439 11.41 -6.01 25.69
N PRO A 440 12.25 -7.06 25.62
CA PRO A 440 11.90 -8.33 24.97
C PRO A 440 10.57 -8.87 25.47
N ASP A 441 9.65 -9.11 24.54
CA ASP A 441 8.30 -9.59 24.82
C ASP A 441 7.85 -10.52 23.69
N PRO A 442 8.22 -11.83 23.76
CA PRO A 442 7.96 -12.77 22.68
C PRO A 442 6.47 -12.93 22.35
N ARG A 443 5.58 -12.69 23.33
CA ARG A 443 4.12 -12.79 23.12
C ARG A 443 3.62 -11.61 22.30
N ALA A 444 4.06 -10.39 22.62
CA ALA A 444 3.73 -9.21 21.83
C ALA A 444 4.40 -9.25 20.45
N GLU A 445 5.66 -9.68 20.36
CA GLU A 445 6.38 -9.83 19.09
C GLU A 445 5.68 -10.80 18.13
N ALA A 446 5.11 -11.90 18.62
CA ALA A 446 4.37 -12.86 17.82
C ALA A 446 3.09 -12.28 17.18
N ARG A 447 2.59 -11.16 17.69
CA ARG A 447 1.43 -10.43 17.15
C ARG A 447 1.79 -9.39 16.09
N VAL A 448 3.08 -9.12 15.87
CA VAL A 448 3.52 -8.14 14.87
C VAL A 448 3.47 -8.74 13.48
N LEU A 449 2.46 -8.34 12.70
CA LEU A 449 2.28 -8.77 11.33
C LEU A 449 3.33 -8.15 10.39
N GLY A 450 3.85 -6.97 10.71
CA GLY A 450 4.89 -6.29 9.93
C GLY A 450 4.75 -4.76 9.96
N ALA A 451 5.08 -4.10 8.85
CA ALA A 451 5.01 -2.64 8.73
C ALA A 451 4.47 -2.19 7.37
N GLN A 452 4.08 -0.92 7.33
CA GLN A 452 3.50 -0.28 6.16
C GLN A 452 3.96 1.17 6.03
N GLY A 453 4.33 1.57 4.80
CA GLY A 453 4.60 2.96 4.44
C GLY A 453 3.31 3.68 4.04
N GLN A 454 3.04 4.87 4.58
CA GLN A 454 1.84 5.65 4.25
C GLN A 454 2.20 6.78 3.29
N LEU A 455 1.33 7.05 2.33
CA LEU A 455 1.46 8.17 1.41
C LEU A 455 0.12 8.91 1.36
N TRP A 456 -0.02 9.88 2.26
CA TRP A 456 -1.11 10.87 2.25
C TRP A 456 -0.89 11.89 1.13
N THR A 457 -1.96 12.43 0.56
CA THR A 457 -1.86 13.15 -0.72
C THR A 457 -2.31 14.60 -0.71
N GLU A 458 -2.47 15.26 0.45
CA GLU A 458 -2.84 16.69 0.53
C GLU A 458 -1.94 17.59 -0.34
N PHE A 459 -0.62 17.36 -0.28
CA PHE A 459 0.40 18.14 -1.01
C PHE A 459 0.99 17.42 -2.23
N VAL A 460 0.51 16.21 -2.52
CA VAL A 460 1.15 15.29 -3.46
C VAL A 460 0.13 14.82 -4.50
N SER A 461 -0.01 15.59 -5.59
CA SER A 461 -1.09 15.40 -6.56
C SER A 461 -0.70 14.64 -7.83
N THR A 462 0.60 14.54 -8.18
CA THR A 462 1.05 13.89 -9.42
C THR A 462 1.76 12.55 -9.17
N PRO A 463 1.63 11.58 -10.10
CA PRO A 463 2.38 10.32 -10.10
C PRO A 463 3.87 10.46 -9.83
N GLU A 464 4.53 11.44 -10.46
CA GLU A 464 5.97 11.64 -10.33
C GLU A 464 6.36 12.13 -8.94
N HIS A 465 5.53 12.98 -8.33
CA HIS A 465 5.74 13.48 -6.98
C HIS A 465 5.49 12.38 -5.94
N LEU A 466 4.41 11.60 -6.11
CA LEU A 466 4.13 10.41 -5.31
C LEU A 466 5.30 9.42 -5.33
N GLU A 467 5.82 9.10 -6.53
CA GLU A 467 6.95 8.19 -6.67
C GLU A 467 8.25 8.76 -6.10
N TYR A 468 8.53 10.06 -6.29
CA TYR A 468 9.69 10.74 -5.71
C TYR A 468 9.71 10.65 -4.17
N LEU A 469 8.54 10.82 -3.56
CA LEU A 469 8.42 10.71 -2.12
C LEU A 469 8.49 9.23 -1.70
N ALA A 470 7.80 8.33 -2.38
CA ALA A 470 7.78 6.92 -2.00
C ALA A 470 9.12 6.20 -2.20
N PHE A 471 9.88 6.52 -3.25
CA PHE A 471 11.12 5.83 -3.61
C PHE A 471 12.35 6.73 -3.43
N PRO A 472 13.46 6.23 -2.84
CA PRO A 472 13.74 4.83 -2.49
C PRO A 472 13.33 4.42 -1.06
N ARG A 473 12.47 5.17 -0.36
CA ARG A 473 12.06 4.84 1.04
C ARG A 473 11.30 3.52 1.13
N LEU A 474 10.44 3.20 0.16
CA LEU A 474 9.80 1.88 0.05
C LEU A 474 10.81 0.75 -0.21
N CYS A 475 11.94 1.02 -0.86
CA CYS A 475 13.02 0.03 -0.98
C CYS A 475 13.63 -0.30 0.38
N ALA A 476 13.83 0.72 1.23
CA ALA A 476 14.33 0.55 2.59
C ALA A 476 13.35 -0.21 3.48
N LEU A 477 12.06 0.17 3.44
CA LEU A 477 11.00 -0.53 4.16
C LEU A 477 10.93 -1.99 3.71
N ALA A 478 10.90 -2.25 2.40
CA ALA A 478 10.85 -3.59 1.83
C ALA A 478 12.01 -4.48 2.30
N ASP A 479 13.24 -3.96 2.30
CA ASP A 479 14.42 -4.67 2.83
C ASP A 479 14.25 -5.00 4.31
N ARG A 480 13.78 -4.02 5.10
CA ARG A 480 13.63 -4.12 6.55
C ARG A 480 12.57 -5.12 6.99
N VAL A 481 11.45 -5.23 6.27
CA VAL A 481 10.34 -6.16 6.57
C VAL A 481 10.53 -7.54 5.92
N TRP A 482 11.49 -7.69 5.01
CA TRP A 482 11.81 -8.97 4.35
C TRP A 482 12.92 -9.74 5.06
N HIS A 483 14.02 -9.05 5.40
CA HIS A 483 15.24 -9.66 5.96
C HIS A 483 15.26 -9.58 7.51
N PRO A 484 15.80 -10.58 8.25
CA PRO A 484 15.78 -10.60 9.71
C PRO A 484 16.81 -9.65 10.32
N THR A 485 17.93 -9.42 9.64
CA THR A 485 19.00 -8.55 10.13
C THR A 485 18.96 -7.21 9.41
N ALA A 486 19.06 -6.13 10.17
CA ALA A 486 19.28 -4.80 9.65
C ALA A 486 20.79 -4.58 9.45
N ASP A 487 21.19 -4.23 8.23
CA ASP A 487 22.55 -3.86 7.87
C ASP A 487 22.49 -2.67 6.91
N TRP A 488 22.57 -1.47 7.49
CA TRP A 488 22.47 -0.22 6.74
C TRP A 488 23.57 -0.08 5.68
N ARG A 489 24.78 -0.58 5.95
CA ARG A 489 25.91 -0.46 5.04
C ARG A 489 25.69 -1.35 3.82
N ASP A 490 25.29 -2.60 4.05
CA ASP A 490 24.91 -3.54 2.99
C ASP A 490 23.73 -3.00 2.16
N PHE A 491 22.66 -2.54 2.82
CA PHE A 491 21.50 -1.96 2.15
C PHE A 491 21.88 -0.79 1.24
N ARG A 492 22.67 0.18 1.74
CA ARG A 492 23.12 1.31 0.92
C ARG A 492 23.92 0.87 -0.29
N ALA A 493 24.80 -0.13 -0.13
CA ALA A 493 25.62 -0.63 -1.22
C ALA A 493 24.78 -1.30 -2.31
N ARG A 494 23.79 -2.13 -1.92
CA ARG A 494 22.84 -2.73 -2.86
C ARG A 494 21.93 -1.68 -3.50
N LEU A 495 21.42 -0.73 -2.73
CA LEU A 495 20.58 0.34 -3.26
C LEU A 495 21.31 1.16 -4.33
N ALA A 496 22.61 1.45 -4.14
CA ALA A 496 23.40 2.17 -5.14
C ALA A 496 23.39 1.46 -6.52
N GLY A 497 23.49 0.13 -6.55
CA GLY A 497 23.32 -0.64 -7.79
C GLY A 497 21.86 -0.79 -8.24
N HIS A 498 20.92 -0.79 -7.32
CA HIS A 498 19.48 -0.88 -7.61
C HIS A 498 18.91 0.40 -8.24
N ARG A 499 19.53 1.56 -8.03
CA ARG A 499 19.11 2.83 -8.65
C ARG A 499 19.01 2.76 -10.17
N ALA A 500 19.92 2.06 -10.85
CA ALA A 500 19.85 1.85 -12.29
C ALA A 500 18.53 1.16 -12.73
N ARG A 501 17.94 0.31 -11.88
CA ARG A 501 16.63 -0.33 -12.13
C ARG A 501 15.48 0.66 -11.95
N LEU A 502 15.56 1.52 -10.94
CA LEU A 502 14.59 2.60 -10.75
C LEU A 502 14.66 3.60 -11.93
N ASP A 503 15.86 3.97 -12.38
CA ASP A 503 16.09 4.80 -13.57
C ASP A 503 15.45 4.17 -14.82
N ALA A 504 15.67 2.87 -15.05
CA ALA A 504 15.10 2.15 -16.19
C ALA A 504 13.55 2.11 -16.14
N LEU A 505 12.97 2.04 -14.94
CA LEU A 505 11.53 2.13 -14.70
C LEU A 505 11.00 3.57 -14.69
N ARG A 506 11.89 4.56 -14.83
CA ARG A 506 11.61 6.00 -14.74
C ARG A 506 10.95 6.40 -13.43
N VAL A 507 11.37 5.80 -12.34
CA VAL A 507 10.91 6.15 -10.99
C VAL A 507 11.77 7.30 -10.48
N PRO A 508 11.23 8.51 -10.24
CA PRO A 508 11.98 9.59 -9.62
C PRO A 508 12.49 9.16 -8.23
N HIS A 509 13.79 9.34 -7.93
CA HIS A 509 14.33 8.90 -6.64
C HIS A 509 15.46 9.75 -6.04
N ASP A 510 16.24 10.50 -6.81
CA ASP A 510 17.32 11.36 -6.29
C ASP A 510 17.09 12.83 -6.56
N THR A 511 16.59 13.15 -7.75
CA THR A 511 16.25 14.53 -8.13
C THR A 511 14.75 14.73 -7.98
N PRO A 512 14.30 15.80 -7.31
CA PRO A 512 12.92 16.23 -7.32
C PRO A 512 12.38 16.32 -8.75
N PRO A 513 11.14 15.90 -9.02
CA PRO A 513 10.53 16.17 -10.32
C PRO A 513 10.46 17.68 -10.54
N ALA A 514 10.55 18.11 -11.81
CA ALA A 514 10.36 19.51 -12.14
C ALA A 514 8.99 19.96 -11.61
N GLN A 515 8.98 20.99 -10.75
CA GLN A 515 7.73 21.59 -10.31
C GLN A 515 7.05 22.13 -11.55
N SER A 516 5.90 21.56 -11.91
CA SER A 516 5.04 22.19 -12.91
C SER A 516 4.70 23.56 -12.34
N PRO A 517 4.94 24.68 -13.07
CA PRO A 517 4.42 25.95 -12.60
C PRO A 517 2.93 25.76 -12.38
N SER A 518 2.46 26.12 -11.17
CA SER A 518 1.03 26.25 -10.90
C SER A 518 0.43 26.91 -12.13
N ARG A 519 -0.39 26.15 -12.85
CA ARG A 519 -0.94 26.59 -14.10
C ARG A 519 -1.99 27.62 -13.70
N ALA A 520 -1.58 28.88 -13.53
CA ALA A 520 -2.47 30.02 -13.66
C ALA A 520 -2.98 29.97 -15.10
N LEU A 521 -4.00 29.16 -15.34
CA LEU A 521 -4.63 29.01 -16.63
C LEU A 521 -5.43 30.29 -16.85
N THR A 522 -4.83 31.19 -17.64
CA THR A 522 -5.52 32.31 -18.25
C THR A 522 -6.77 31.81 -18.97
N SER A 523 -7.92 32.39 -18.62
CA SER A 523 -9.22 32.10 -19.22
C SER A 523 -9.14 32.16 -20.75
N PRO A 524 -9.64 31.14 -21.48
CA PRO A 524 -9.93 31.32 -22.89
C PRO A 524 -11.20 32.17 -23.01
N ASN A 525 -11.08 33.31 -23.70
CA ASN A 525 -12.17 34.18 -24.11
C ASN A 525 -13.35 33.36 -24.65
N LEU A 526 -14.54 33.59 -24.07
CA LEU A 526 -15.81 33.26 -24.70
C LEU A 526 -16.06 34.26 -25.85
N PRO A 527 -16.34 33.83 -27.08
CA PRO A 527 -16.89 34.72 -28.08
C PRO A 527 -18.36 35.02 -27.75
N ARG A 528 -18.77 36.25 -28.07
CA ARG A 528 -20.14 36.77 -27.91
C ARG A 528 -21.17 36.02 -28.72
#